data_AF-A0A1J5LYS3-F1
#
_entry.id   AF-A0A1J5LYS3-F1
#
_cell.length_a   1.000
_cell.length_b   1.000
_cell.length_c   1.000
_cell.angle_alpha   90.00
_cell.angle_beta   90.00
_cell.angle_gamma   90.00
#
_symmetry.space_group_name_H-M   'P 1'
#
loop_
_entity.id
_entity.type
_entity.pdbx_description
1 polymer ?
#
loop_
_entity_poly.entity_id
_entity_poly.type
_entity_poly.pdbx_seq_one_letter_code
_entity_poly.pdbx_strand_id
1 'polypeptide(L)'
;MKKFNSLGELLVDYREYNGISQNEFADNVNVDVRTVQRWERDVTLVKPDKEEEIVLATLLPYQLIRNLNASVPIPTFYDFLIRKYSLTPLTNELPDAGWFKAQINIKTNRLRKIDFDFDIKHIVHFIESQHNDNHNVNKELIRAAIKLLPDLNVVLTDDSGYYVGHSIILPLKEETYLKLRNRKLRKDEIRVSDLINPKDQKRPIFFNYDVTADCNDNIFYIVCDFLRYFRDFEKDYLFCSYTERPDSLKLTEQVGIKVIWEDKVRMKELGIDVAPRFTEGNYKEFLSDLIS
;
A
#
# COMPACT_ATOMS: atom_id res chain seq x y z
N MET A 1 -7.61 11.47 8.22
CA MET A 1 -7.76 10.46 9.30
C MET A 1 -8.75 10.90 10.37
N LYS A 2 -9.79 10.09 10.62
CA LYS A 2 -10.74 10.26 11.74
C LYS A 2 -10.16 9.61 13.00
N LYS A 3 -10.40 10.19 14.18
CA LYS A 3 -10.04 9.58 15.47
C LYS A 3 -11.15 8.64 15.93
N PHE A 4 -10.81 7.40 16.24
CA PHE A 4 -11.71 6.41 16.81
C PHE A 4 -11.40 6.20 18.29
N ASN A 5 -12.43 6.12 19.12
CA ASN A 5 -12.28 5.92 20.57
C ASN A 5 -12.65 4.51 21.02
N SER A 6 -13.29 3.72 20.17
CA SER A 6 -13.63 2.32 20.43
C SER A 6 -13.64 1.50 19.14
N LEU A 7 -13.63 0.18 19.27
CA LEU A 7 -13.73 -0.71 18.13
C LEU A 7 -15.14 -0.61 17.50
N GLY A 8 -16.19 -0.47 18.33
CA GLY A 8 -17.55 -0.35 17.83
C GLY A 8 -17.74 0.82 16.87
N GLU A 9 -17.16 1.98 17.19
CA GLU A 9 -17.14 3.17 16.33
C GLU A 9 -16.46 2.87 14.97
N LEU A 10 -15.31 2.20 15.00
CA LEU A 10 -14.57 1.84 13.78
C LEU A 10 -15.37 0.88 12.89
N LEU A 11 -16.03 -0.12 13.48
CA LEU A 11 -16.79 -1.13 12.73
C LEU A 11 -18.02 -0.53 12.05
N VAL A 12 -18.73 0.39 12.72
CA VAL A 12 -19.86 1.13 12.12
C VAL A 12 -19.39 1.91 10.91
N ASP A 13 -18.36 2.74 11.07
CA ASP A 13 -17.79 3.55 9.99
C ASP A 13 -17.25 2.68 8.84
N TYR A 14 -16.60 1.56 9.16
CA TYR A 14 -16.11 0.61 8.16
C TYR A 14 -17.26 0.10 7.30
N ARG A 15 -18.36 -0.32 7.92
CA ARG A 15 -19.52 -0.82 7.19
C ARG A 15 -20.18 0.26 6.35
N GLU A 16 -20.34 1.46 6.89
CA GLU A 16 -20.91 2.60 6.17
C GLU A 16 -20.04 2.99 4.97
N TYR A 17 -18.72 3.02 5.14
CA TYR A 17 -17.76 3.29 4.07
C TYR A 17 -17.84 2.26 2.93
N ASN A 18 -18.02 0.98 3.26
CA ASN A 18 -18.12 -0.10 2.27
C ASN A 18 -19.56 -0.39 1.81
N GLY A 19 -20.56 0.34 2.31
CA GLY A 19 -21.97 0.12 1.96
C GLY A 19 -22.54 -1.24 2.37
N ILE A 20 -21.98 -1.90 3.39
CA ILE A 20 -22.42 -3.24 3.82
C ILE A 20 -23.29 -3.21 5.09
N SER A 21 -24.25 -4.11 5.17
CA SER A 21 -25.13 -4.30 6.33
C SER A 21 -24.45 -5.05 7.47
N GLN A 22 -25.05 -5.01 8.66
CA GLN A 22 -24.58 -5.82 9.80
C GLN A 22 -24.64 -7.32 9.52
N ASN A 23 -25.61 -7.78 8.72
CA ASN A 23 -25.73 -9.19 8.33
C ASN A 23 -24.57 -9.61 7.42
N GLU A 24 -24.30 -8.83 6.38
CA GLU A 24 -23.18 -9.10 5.45
C GLU A 24 -21.84 -9.09 6.18
N PHE A 25 -21.63 -8.15 7.11
CA PHE A 25 -20.43 -8.15 7.94
C PHE A 25 -20.34 -9.38 8.85
N ALA A 26 -21.46 -9.79 9.46
CA ALA A 26 -21.52 -10.98 10.31
C ALA A 26 -21.21 -12.26 9.52
N ASP A 27 -21.70 -12.36 8.29
CA ASP A 27 -21.41 -13.47 7.37
C ASP A 27 -19.92 -13.49 6.99
N ASN A 28 -19.32 -12.32 6.69
CA ASN A 28 -17.90 -12.20 6.33
C ASN A 28 -16.94 -12.67 7.42
N VAL A 29 -17.31 -12.49 8.70
CA VAL A 29 -16.51 -12.89 9.88
C VAL A 29 -17.11 -14.08 10.62
N ASN A 30 -18.03 -14.81 9.96
CA ASN A 30 -18.64 -16.05 10.43
C ASN A 30 -19.14 -15.99 11.89
N VAL A 31 -20.02 -15.03 12.19
CA VAL A 31 -20.69 -14.87 13.49
C VAL A 31 -22.18 -14.55 13.32
N ASP A 32 -22.94 -14.68 14.39
CA ASP A 32 -24.33 -14.22 14.43
C ASP A 32 -24.41 -12.68 14.41
N VAL A 33 -25.40 -12.10 13.71
CA VAL A 33 -25.60 -10.64 13.64
C VAL A 33 -25.71 -9.96 15.01
N ARG A 34 -26.26 -10.63 16.03
CA ARG A 34 -26.34 -10.09 17.40
C ARG A 34 -24.96 -9.95 18.04
N THR A 35 -23.95 -10.68 17.55
CA THR A 35 -22.56 -10.53 17.96
C THR A 35 -21.98 -9.25 17.40
N VAL A 36 -22.17 -8.98 16.10
CA VAL A 36 -21.79 -7.71 15.47
C VAL A 36 -22.48 -6.53 16.16
N GLN A 37 -23.78 -6.62 16.44
CA GLN A 37 -24.52 -5.58 17.17
C GLN A 37 -23.99 -5.30 18.57
N ARG A 38 -23.42 -6.31 19.25
CA ARG A 38 -22.78 -6.13 20.55
C ARG A 38 -21.40 -5.50 20.41
N TRP A 39 -20.63 -5.86 19.39
CA TRP A 39 -19.34 -5.24 19.08
C TRP A 39 -19.50 -3.77 18.71
N GLU A 40 -20.43 -3.42 17.83
CA GLU A 40 -20.70 -2.02 17.42
C GLU A 40 -21.21 -1.13 18.56
N ARG A 41 -21.75 -1.72 19.63
CA ARG A 41 -22.20 -1.01 20.84
C ARG A 41 -21.20 -1.11 21.99
N ASP A 42 -20.01 -1.66 21.74
CA ASP A 42 -18.95 -1.88 22.73
C ASP A 42 -19.41 -2.67 23.98
N VAL A 43 -20.43 -3.54 23.82
CA VAL A 43 -21.00 -4.34 24.92
C VAL A 43 -20.09 -5.50 25.29
N THR A 44 -19.37 -6.05 24.31
CA THR A 44 -18.46 -7.18 24.50
C THR A 44 -17.21 -6.96 23.66
N LEU A 45 -16.05 -7.30 24.22
CA LEU A 45 -14.79 -7.34 23.46
C LEU A 45 -14.80 -8.47 22.43
N VAL A 46 -14.12 -8.25 21.32
CA VAL A 46 -13.83 -9.28 20.32
C VAL A 46 -12.77 -10.22 20.89
N LYS A 47 -12.94 -11.53 20.70
CA LYS A 47 -11.94 -12.52 21.13
C LYS A 47 -10.78 -12.57 20.13
N PRO A 48 -9.56 -12.96 20.54
CA PRO A 48 -8.39 -12.95 19.64
C PRO A 48 -8.56 -13.71 18.32
N ASP A 49 -9.22 -14.87 18.34
CA ASP A 49 -9.54 -15.66 17.13
C ASP A 49 -10.41 -14.86 16.15
N LYS A 50 -11.34 -14.05 16.68
CA LYS A 50 -12.20 -13.19 15.86
C LYS A 50 -11.54 -11.88 15.44
N GLU A 51 -10.54 -11.39 16.17
CA GLU A 51 -9.72 -10.25 15.70
C GLU A 51 -9.03 -10.61 14.38
N GLU A 52 -8.45 -11.81 14.29
CA GLU A 52 -7.80 -12.30 13.07
C GLU A 52 -8.78 -12.43 11.90
N GLU A 53 -9.97 -13.00 12.13
CA GLU A 53 -11.01 -13.08 11.10
C GLU A 53 -11.44 -11.69 10.61
N ILE A 54 -11.56 -10.70 11.51
CA ILE A 54 -11.85 -9.30 11.12
C ILE A 54 -10.71 -8.74 10.27
N VAL A 55 -9.44 -8.90 10.68
CA VAL A 55 -8.29 -8.43 9.87
C VAL A 55 -8.36 -9.01 8.45
N LEU A 56 -8.59 -10.32 8.35
CA LEU A 56 -8.63 -11.01 7.06
C LEU A 56 -9.80 -10.57 6.19
N ALA A 57 -10.96 -10.30 6.78
CA ALA A 57 -12.16 -9.90 6.06
C ALA A 57 -12.18 -8.41 5.67
N THR A 58 -11.43 -7.56 6.38
CA THR A 58 -11.55 -6.10 6.26
C THR A 58 -10.29 -5.38 5.82
N LEU A 59 -9.14 -6.03 5.98
CA LEU A 59 -7.80 -5.43 5.91
C LEU A 59 -7.59 -4.28 6.90
N LEU A 60 -8.42 -4.19 7.95
CA LEU A 60 -8.13 -3.29 9.07
C LEU A 60 -6.85 -3.79 9.76
N PRO A 61 -5.90 -2.89 10.06
CA PRO A 61 -4.64 -3.29 10.69
C PRO A 61 -4.86 -3.99 12.02
N TYR A 62 -4.13 -5.08 12.28
CA TYR A 62 -4.28 -5.82 13.53
C TYR A 62 -4.05 -4.92 14.76
N GLN A 63 -3.00 -4.08 14.72
CA GLN A 63 -2.71 -3.14 15.79
C GLN A 63 -3.84 -2.12 16.02
N LEU A 64 -4.52 -1.68 14.96
CA LEU A 64 -5.68 -0.78 15.07
C LEU A 64 -6.82 -1.46 15.83
N ILE A 65 -7.15 -2.70 15.46
CA ILE A 65 -8.19 -3.49 16.13
C ILE A 65 -7.81 -3.70 17.59
N ARG A 66 -6.58 -4.13 17.87
CA ARG A 66 -6.08 -4.38 19.23
C ARG A 66 -6.15 -3.15 20.14
N ASN A 67 -5.74 -2.00 19.62
CA ASN A 67 -5.78 -0.74 20.37
C ASN A 67 -7.22 -0.37 20.78
N LEU A 68 -8.16 -0.57 19.87
CA LEU A 68 -9.55 -0.19 20.06
C LEU A 68 -10.39 -1.25 20.79
N ASN A 69 -9.95 -2.52 20.75
CA ASN A 69 -10.57 -3.68 21.39
C ASN A 69 -9.96 -4.00 22.76
N ALA A 70 -9.86 -3.01 23.62
CA ALA A 70 -9.36 -3.17 24.99
C ALA A 70 -10.40 -2.70 26.00
N SER A 71 -10.30 -3.19 27.24
CA SER A 71 -11.16 -2.70 28.35
C SER A 71 -11.00 -1.19 28.58
N VAL A 72 -9.81 -0.68 28.28
CA VAL A 72 -9.52 0.75 28.17
C VAL A 72 -8.90 0.96 26.79
N PRO A 73 -9.70 1.38 25.78
CA PRO A 73 -9.20 1.59 24.42
C PRO A 73 -8.10 2.64 24.36
N ILE A 74 -7.15 2.44 23.45
CA ILE A 74 -6.16 3.44 23.03
C ILE A 74 -6.74 4.14 21.80
N PRO A 75 -7.18 5.40 21.90
CA PRO A 75 -7.76 6.09 20.77
C PRO A 75 -6.77 6.18 19.62
N THR A 76 -7.21 5.79 18.43
CA THR A 76 -6.35 5.64 17.26
C THR A 76 -6.98 6.35 16.07
N PHE A 77 -6.18 7.05 15.28
CA PHE A 77 -6.62 7.68 14.04
C PHE A 77 -6.59 6.66 12.92
N TYR A 78 -7.59 6.66 12.05
CA TYR A 78 -7.63 5.80 10.87
C TYR A 78 -8.23 6.52 9.67
N ASP A 79 -7.82 6.09 8.48
CA ASP A 79 -8.28 6.62 7.21
C ASP A 79 -8.54 5.46 6.24
N PHE A 80 -9.80 5.27 5.88
CA PHE A 80 -10.23 4.17 5.02
C PHE A 80 -9.70 4.29 3.60
N LEU A 81 -9.54 5.52 3.08
CA LEU A 81 -9.10 5.74 1.70
C LEU A 81 -7.65 5.29 1.49
N ILE A 82 -6.78 5.70 2.40
CA ILE A 82 -5.34 5.36 2.32
C ILE A 82 -4.98 4.13 3.15
N ARG A 83 -5.95 3.56 3.88
CA ARG A 83 -5.85 2.39 4.76
C ARG A 83 -4.70 2.49 5.76
N LYS A 84 -4.56 3.67 6.39
CA LYS A 84 -3.49 3.96 7.35
C LYS A 84 -4.04 4.35 8.71
N TYR A 85 -3.42 3.83 9.76
CA TYR A 85 -3.63 4.26 11.13
C TYR A 85 -2.49 5.13 11.64
N SER A 86 -2.77 5.91 12.68
CA SER A 86 -1.79 6.68 13.44
C SER A 86 -2.20 6.75 14.91
N LEU A 87 -1.22 6.71 15.81
CA LEU A 87 -1.48 6.84 17.26
C LEU A 87 -1.61 8.30 17.70
N THR A 88 -1.11 9.24 16.89
CA THR A 88 -1.11 10.66 17.23
C THR A 88 -1.44 11.53 16.02
N PRO A 89 -2.01 12.73 16.20
CA PRO A 89 -2.21 13.67 15.09
C PRO A 89 -0.92 14.02 14.35
N LEU A 90 0.22 14.03 15.06
CA LEU A 90 1.52 14.41 14.51
C LEU A 90 2.00 13.46 13.41
N THR A 91 1.60 12.19 13.48
CA THR A 91 2.00 11.15 12.52
C THR A 91 0.89 10.81 11.53
N ASN A 92 -0.14 11.66 11.40
CA ASN A 92 -1.21 11.47 10.41
C ASN A 92 -0.71 11.72 8.98
N GLU A 93 0.14 12.72 8.80
CA GLU A 93 0.71 13.06 7.49
C GLU A 93 1.97 12.24 7.23
N LEU A 94 2.20 11.89 5.96
CA LEU A 94 3.42 11.23 5.55
C LEU A 94 4.62 12.15 5.81
N PRO A 95 5.73 11.66 6.39
CA PRO A 95 6.92 12.47 6.58
C PRO A 95 7.48 13.02 5.25
N ASP A 96 8.23 14.11 5.34
CA ASP A 96 8.96 14.65 4.18
C ASP A 96 10.08 13.69 3.74
N ALA A 97 10.41 13.69 2.44
CA ALA A 97 11.42 12.83 1.83
C ALA A 97 12.77 12.85 2.58
N GLY A 98 13.17 14.02 3.06
CA GLY A 98 14.42 14.22 3.81
C GLY A 98 14.50 13.37 5.08
N TRP A 99 13.37 13.07 5.72
CA TRP A 99 13.33 12.22 6.92
C TRP A 99 13.71 10.77 6.61
N PHE A 100 13.17 10.20 5.52
CA PHE A 100 13.56 8.87 5.04
C PHE A 100 15.03 8.81 4.65
N LYS A 101 15.51 9.85 3.96
CA LYS A 101 16.90 9.96 3.50
C LYS A 101 17.89 10.04 4.66
N ALA A 102 17.59 10.85 5.68
CA ALA A 102 18.45 11.02 6.85
C ALA A 102 18.62 9.71 7.66
N GLN A 103 17.62 8.83 7.62
CA GLN A 103 17.57 7.58 8.37
C GLN A 103 17.61 6.34 7.47
N ILE A 104 18.05 6.49 6.22
CA ILE A 104 17.99 5.45 5.18
C ILE A 104 18.68 4.15 5.55
N ASN A 105 19.62 4.16 6.51
CA ASN A 105 20.36 2.98 6.95
C ASN A 105 19.68 2.21 8.10
N ILE A 106 18.57 2.72 8.64
CA ILE A 106 17.76 1.96 9.60
C ILE A 106 17.06 0.81 8.86
N LYS A 107 17.16 -0.39 9.43
CA LYS A 107 16.64 -1.63 8.85
C LYS A 107 15.73 -2.34 9.85
N THR A 108 14.92 -3.26 9.34
CA THR A 108 14.10 -4.17 10.13
C THR A 108 14.23 -5.57 9.57
N ASN A 109 14.10 -6.58 10.43
CA ASN A 109 14.03 -7.97 10.02
C ASN A 109 12.61 -8.39 9.60
N ARG A 110 11.61 -7.51 9.80
CA ARG A 110 10.21 -7.75 9.44
C ARG A 110 9.93 -7.61 7.94
N LEU A 111 10.82 -6.91 7.23
CA LEU A 111 10.76 -6.74 5.78
C LEU A 111 11.48 -7.91 5.13
N ARG A 112 10.77 -8.67 4.30
CA ARG A 112 11.30 -9.87 3.67
C ARG A 112 10.83 -9.98 2.22
N LYS A 113 11.52 -10.85 1.46
CA LYS A 113 11.09 -11.24 0.12
C LYS A 113 9.70 -11.89 0.19
N ILE A 114 8.91 -11.63 -0.85
CA ILE A 114 7.58 -12.21 -0.98
C ILE A 114 7.71 -13.73 -1.20
N ASP A 115 7.07 -14.50 -0.32
CA ASP A 115 6.74 -15.90 -0.58
C ASP A 115 5.39 -15.90 -1.29
N PHE A 116 5.43 -16.17 -2.59
CA PHE A 116 4.24 -16.02 -3.43
C PHE A 116 3.06 -16.88 -2.93
N ASP A 117 3.29 -18.13 -2.57
CA ASP A 117 2.20 -19.05 -2.25
C ASP A 117 1.55 -18.68 -0.90
N PHE A 118 2.31 -18.06 0.01
CA PHE A 118 1.82 -17.60 1.31
C PHE A 118 1.20 -16.19 1.27
N ASP A 119 1.88 -15.22 0.64
CA ASP A 119 1.58 -13.80 0.75
C ASP A 119 0.55 -13.30 -0.27
N ILE A 120 0.40 -13.97 -1.43
CA ILE A 120 -0.38 -13.44 -2.57
C ILE A 120 -1.84 -13.16 -2.21
N LYS A 121 -2.42 -13.93 -1.28
CA LYS A 121 -3.81 -13.73 -0.83
C LYS A 121 -4.01 -12.34 -0.21
N HIS A 122 -3.03 -11.85 0.57
CA HIS A 122 -3.10 -10.55 1.23
C HIS A 122 -2.86 -9.41 0.24
N ILE A 123 -1.88 -9.59 -0.66
CA ILE A 123 -1.54 -8.60 -1.69
C ILE A 123 -2.72 -8.41 -2.64
N VAL A 124 -3.32 -9.50 -3.12
CA VAL A 124 -4.49 -9.46 -4.01
C VAL A 124 -5.67 -8.83 -3.31
N HIS A 125 -5.99 -9.28 -2.09
CA HIS A 125 -7.09 -8.72 -1.32
C HIS A 125 -6.90 -7.20 -1.12
N PHE A 126 -5.67 -6.76 -0.82
CA PHE A 126 -5.37 -5.33 -0.70
C PHE A 126 -5.60 -4.56 -2.00
N ILE A 127 -5.02 -5.01 -3.12
CA ILE A 127 -5.13 -4.31 -4.40
C ILE A 127 -6.59 -4.26 -4.87
N GLU A 128 -7.34 -5.36 -4.73
CA GLU A 128 -8.77 -5.41 -5.07
C GLU A 128 -9.57 -4.44 -4.19
N SER A 129 -9.22 -4.29 -2.92
CA SER A 129 -9.89 -3.36 -2.01
C SER A 129 -9.64 -1.87 -2.29
N GLN A 130 -8.66 -1.54 -3.14
CA GLN A 130 -8.36 -0.17 -3.55
C GLN A 130 -9.07 0.23 -4.85
N HIS A 131 -9.47 -0.75 -5.66
CA HIS A 131 -10.03 -0.51 -6.98
C HIS A 131 -11.53 -0.83 -6.97
N ASN A 132 -12.36 0.22 -7.05
CA ASN A 132 -13.82 0.09 -7.21
C ASN A 132 -14.24 -0.48 -8.57
N ASP A 133 -13.29 -0.77 -9.45
CA ASP A 133 -13.55 -1.38 -10.74
C ASP A 133 -13.23 -2.87 -10.63
N ASN A 134 -14.15 -3.73 -11.05
CA ASN A 134 -14.13 -5.21 -11.08
C ASN A 134 -12.94 -5.87 -11.84
N HIS A 135 -11.72 -5.32 -11.75
CA HIS A 135 -10.54 -5.84 -12.41
C HIS A 135 -9.83 -6.83 -11.49
N ASN A 136 -9.83 -8.09 -11.91
CA ASN A 136 -9.08 -9.14 -11.21
C ASN A 136 -7.58 -8.85 -11.25
N VAL A 137 -6.93 -8.93 -10.09
CA VAL A 137 -5.48 -8.78 -9.98
C VAL A 137 -4.78 -9.90 -10.76
N ASN A 138 -3.85 -9.52 -11.64
CA ASN A 138 -3.07 -10.49 -12.41
C ASN A 138 -1.98 -11.13 -11.55
N LYS A 139 -2.33 -12.24 -10.87
CA LYS A 139 -1.43 -12.98 -9.98
C LYS A 139 -0.16 -13.47 -10.69
N GLU A 140 -0.26 -13.87 -11.96
CA GLU A 140 0.90 -14.34 -12.73
C GLU A 140 1.86 -13.21 -13.10
N LEU A 141 1.35 -11.99 -13.33
CA LEU A 141 2.18 -10.79 -13.48
C LEU A 141 2.99 -10.52 -12.21
N ILE A 142 2.34 -10.56 -11.04
CA ILE A 142 3.00 -10.38 -9.74
C ILE A 142 4.04 -11.48 -9.51
N ARG A 143 3.69 -12.75 -9.79
CA ARG A 143 4.60 -13.90 -9.68
C ARG A 143 5.87 -13.70 -10.52
N ALA A 144 5.70 -13.24 -11.77
CA ALA A 144 6.82 -12.98 -12.67
C ALA A 144 7.69 -11.80 -12.19
N ALA A 145 7.08 -10.73 -11.69
CA ALA A 145 7.80 -9.58 -11.16
C ALA A 145 8.65 -9.93 -9.94
N ILE A 146 8.11 -10.72 -9.00
CA ILE A 146 8.85 -11.22 -7.83
C ILE A 146 10.08 -12.04 -8.25
N LYS A 147 9.95 -12.89 -9.27
CA LYS A 147 11.08 -13.68 -9.80
C LYS A 147 12.15 -12.82 -10.44
N LEU A 148 11.76 -11.78 -11.19
CA LEU A 148 12.69 -10.91 -11.91
C LEU A 148 13.36 -9.89 -10.99
N LEU A 149 12.68 -9.46 -9.93
CA LEU A 149 13.11 -8.35 -9.09
C LEU A 149 12.77 -8.60 -7.60
N PRO A 150 13.30 -9.66 -6.98
CA PRO A 150 12.93 -10.05 -5.62
C PRO A 150 13.37 -9.02 -4.55
N ASP A 151 14.34 -8.16 -4.86
CA ASP A 151 14.88 -7.20 -3.90
C ASP A 151 14.03 -5.91 -3.78
N LEU A 152 13.13 -5.66 -4.73
CA LEU A 152 12.13 -4.57 -4.63
C LEU A 152 10.70 -5.08 -4.47
N ASN A 153 10.50 -6.39 -4.64
CA ASN A 153 9.22 -7.05 -4.43
C ASN A 153 9.21 -7.74 -3.06
N VAL A 154 8.78 -6.97 -2.04
CA VAL A 154 8.90 -7.31 -0.62
C VAL A 154 7.57 -7.19 0.10
N VAL A 155 7.43 -7.91 1.21
CA VAL A 155 6.31 -7.82 2.15
C VAL A 155 6.84 -7.44 3.54
N LEU A 156 6.03 -6.69 4.28
CA LEU A 156 6.29 -6.31 5.65
C LEU A 156 5.26 -6.96 6.57
N THR A 157 5.73 -7.43 7.72
CA THR A 157 4.88 -7.96 8.80
C THR A 157 5.03 -7.14 10.08
N ASP A 158 4.06 -7.21 10.98
CA ASP A 158 4.24 -6.72 12.35
C ASP A 158 5.02 -7.72 13.19
N ASP A 159 5.27 -7.38 14.46
CA ASP A 159 5.99 -8.26 15.40
C ASP A 159 5.19 -9.53 15.77
N SER A 160 3.89 -9.58 15.45
CA SER A 160 3.02 -10.75 15.61
C SER A 160 2.96 -11.61 14.33
N GLY A 161 3.62 -11.18 13.25
CA GLY A 161 3.66 -11.88 11.97
C GLY A 161 2.49 -11.56 11.03
N TYR A 162 1.62 -10.61 11.36
CA TYR A 162 0.53 -10.20 10.48
C TYR A 162 1.02 -9.29 9.36
N TYR A 163 0.41 -9.43 8.19
CA TYR A 163 0.67 -8.57 7.04
C TYR A 163 0.36 -7.10 7.35
N VAL A 164 1.30 -6.20 7.08
CA VAL A 164 1.14 -4.75 7.30
C VAL A 164 1.46 -3.88 6.09
N GLY A 165 1.99 -4.46 5.02
CA GLY A 165 2.33 -3.72 3.81
C GLY A 165 3.17 -4.52 2.83
N HIS A 166 3.38 -3.94 1.65
CA HIS A 166 4.21 -4.54 0.61
C HIS A 166 4.73 -3.49 -0.39
N SER A 167 5.63 -3.94 -1.26
CA SER A 167 6.06 -3.23 -2.47
C SER A 167 6.04 -4.20 -3.64
N ILE A 168 5.30 -3.87 -4.71
CA ILE A 168 5.29 -4.57 -6.00
C ILE A 168 5.84 -3.64 -7.07
N ILE A 169 7.01 -3.99 -7.60
CA ILE A 169 7.69 -3.25 -8.67
C ILE A 169 7.81 -4.15 -9.91
N LEU A 170 7.30 -3.65 -11.04
CA LEU A 170 7.37 -4.34 -12.33
C LEU A 170 8.58 -3.82 -13.13
N PRO A 171 9.49 -4.70 -13.55
CA PRO A 171 10.54 -4.32 -14.47
C PRO A 171 9.99 -4.35 -15.91
N LEU A 172 9.68 -3.18 -16.45
CA LEU A 172 9.00 -3.04 -17.75
C LEU A 172 9.98 -2.98 -18.92
N LYS A 173 9.52 -3.44 -20.08
CA LYS A 173 10.11 -3.07 -21.37
C LYS A 173 9.86 -1.59 -21.67
N GLU A 174 10.78 -1.00 -22.43
CA GLU A 174 10.64 0.39 -22.91
C GLU A 174 9.37 0.61 -23.73
N GLU A 175 8.99 -0.34 -24.59
CA GLU A 175 7.75 -0.25 -25.37
C GLU A 175 6.50 -0.15 -24.49
N THR A 176 6.45 -0.90 -23.38
CA THR A 176 5.32 -0.93 -22.46
C THR A 176 5.26 0.38 -21.67
N TYR A 177 6.39 0.84 -21.16
CA TYR A 177 6.51 2.16 -20.53
C TYR A 177 5.99 3.28 -21.44
N LEU A 178 6.42 3.31 -22.71
CA LEU A 178 5.99 4.34 -23.64
C LEU A 178 4.47 4.28 -23.90
N LYS A 179 3.86 3.08 -23.90
CA LYS A 179 2.41 2.96 -24.01
C LYS A 179 1.70 3.52 -22.77
N LEU A 180 2.17 3.21 -21.55
CA LEU A 180 1.64 3.77 -20.29
C LEU A 180 1.77 5.30 -20.28
N ARG A 181 2.97 5.82 -20.55
CA ARG A 181 3.28 7.24 -20.59
C ARG A 181 2.39 8.01 -21.57
N ASN A 182 2.03 7.39 -22.70
CA ASN A 182 1.19 8.01 -23.72
C ASN A 182 -0.30 7.64 -23.59
N ARG A 183 -0.73 7.04 -22.48
CA ARG A 183 -2.13 6.63 -22.23
C ARG A 183 -2.69 5.65 -23.27
N LYS A 184 -1.82 4.81 -23.84
CA LYS A 184 -2.17 3.76 -24.82
C LYS A 184 -2.28 2.37 -24.18
N LEU A 185 -1.95 2.25 -22.91
CA LEU A 185 -2.06 1.04 -22.11
C LEU A 185 -2.44 1.48 -20.69
N ARG A 186 -3.36 0.77 -20.06
CA ARG A 186 -3.69 0.96 -18.64
C ARG A 186 -2.88 0.02 -17.74
N LYS A 187 -2.78 0.36 -16.46
CA LYS A 187 -2.05 -0.43 -15.45
C LYS A 187 -2.56 -1.88 -15.37
N ASP A 188 -3.87 -2.10 -15.48
CA ASP A 188 -4.55 -3.41 -15.46
C ASP A 188 -4.35 -4.22 -16.75
N GLU A 189 -3.86 -3.59 -17.83
CA GLU A 189 -3.61 -4.23 -19.11
C GLU A 189 -2.19 -4.79 -19.25
N ILE A 190 -1.29 -4.50 -18.29
CA ILE A 190 0.07 -5.05 -18.26
C ILE A 190 0.03 -6.58 -18.15
N ARG A 191 0.88 -7.27 -18.91
CA ARG A 191 1.01 -8.73 -18.93
C ARG A 191 2.45 -9.17 -18.66
N VAL A 192 2.64 -10.46 -18.39
CA VAL A 192 3.98 -11.05 -18.17
C VAL A 192 4.91 -10.77 -19.36
N SER A 193 4.37 -10.76 -20.58
CA SER A 193 5.11 -10.45 -21.81
C SER A 193 5.64 -9.02 -21.88
N ASP A 194 5.13 -8.10 -21.05
CA ASP A 194 5.61 -6.72 -20.94
C ASP A 194 6.80 -6.58 -19.97
N LEU A 195 7.09 -7.63 -19.20
CA LEU A 195 8.20 -7.65 -18.28
C LEU A 195 9.49 -8.05 -19.00
N ILE A 196 10.61 -7.58 -18.46
CA ILE A 196 11.96 -7.93 -18.92
C ILE A 196 12.91 -7.90 -17.72
N ASN A 197 13.95 -8.73 -17.75
CA ASN A 197 14.97 -8.67 -16.71
C ASN A 197 15.70 -7.31 -16.77
N PRO A 198 15.76 -6.54 -15.66
CA PRO A 198 16.48 -5.27 -15.60
C PRO A 198 17.93 -5.37 -16.09
N LYS A 199 18.59 -6.52 -15.88
CA LYS A 199 19.99 -6.71 -16.28
C LYS A 199 20.19 -6.67 -17.80
N ASP A 200 19.17 -7.04 -18.56
CA ASP A 200 19.18 -7.12 -20.02
C ASP A 200 18.88 -5.77 -20.70
N GLN A 201 18.53 -4.75 -19.91
CA GLN A 201 18.26 -3.41 -20.42
C GLN A 201 19.48 -2.49 -20.25
N LYS A 202 19.69 -1.64 -21.26
CA LYS A 202 20.67 -0.53 -21.18
C LYS A 202 20.24 0.49 -20.12
N ARG A 203 18.95 0.85 -20.12
CA ARG A 203 18.31 1.69 -19.10
C ARG A 203 17.12 0.94 -18.52
N PRO A 204 17.25 0.27 -17.37
CA PRO A 204 16.14 -0.46 -16.78
C PRO A 204 15.00 0.47 -16.38
N ILE A 205 13.77 -0.02 -16.53
CA ILE A 205 12.54 0.73 -16.20
C ILE A 205 11.80 0.02 -15.10
N PHE A 206 11.60 0.72 -13.97
CA PHE A 206 10.94 0.21 -12.78
C PHE A 206 9.59 0.90 -12.63
N PHE A 207 8.51 0.15 -12.74
CA PHE A 207 7.16 0.66 -12.56
C PHE A 207 6.63 0.27 -11.18
N ASN A 208 6.31 1.27 -10.36
CA ASN A 208 5.59 1.05 -9.11
C ASN A 208 4.14 0.65 -9.41
N TYR A 209 3.84 -0.63 -9.20
CA TYR A 209 2.53 -1.20 -9.44
C TYR A 209 1.64 -1.09 -8.21
N ASP A 210 2.16 -1.43 -7.04
CA ASP A 210 1.52 -1.13 -5.77
C ASP A 210 2.54 -1.06 -4.63
N VAL A 211 2.49 -0.01 -3.81
CA VAL A 211 3.35 0.17 -2.63
C VAL A 211 2.49 0.74 -1.52
N THR A 212 2.47 0.05 -0.38
CA THR A 212 1.59 0.40 0.73
C THR A 212 2.14 -0.07 2.07
N ALA A 213 1.69 0.60 3.12
CA ALA A 213 1.76 0.12 4.49
C ALA A 213 0.62 0.72 5.29
N ASP A 214 0.26 0.05 6.39
CA ASP A 214 -0.83 0.41 7.29
C ASP A 214 -0.53 1.57 8.25
N CYS A 215 0.72 2.03 8.36
CA CYS A 215 1.09 3.22 9.12
C CYS A 215 2.39 3.84 8.59
N ASN A 216 2.71 5.04 9.10
CA ASN A 216 3.91 5.78 8.66
C ASN A 216 5.22 5.17 9.18
N ASP A 217 5.20 4.45 10.29
CA ASP A 217 6.37 3.70 10.78
C ASP A 217 6.66 2.48 9.89
N ASN A 218 5.62 1.84 9.37
CA ASN A 218 5.76 0.67 8.51
C ASN A 218 6.15 1.07 7.07
N ILE A 219 5.57 2.16 6.52
CA ILE A 219 5.98 2.63 5.18
C ILE A 219 7.44 3.12 5.16
N PHE A 220 7.95 3.61 6.29
CA PHE A 220 9.37 3.97 6.44
C PHE A 220 10.31 2.85 6.05
N TYR A 221 10.09 1.64 6.57
CA TYR A 221 10.96 0.51 6.27
C TYR A 221 10.94 0.14 4.78
N ILE A 222 9.76 0.17 4.15
CA ILE A 222 9.60 -0.13 2.73
C ILE A 222 10.28 0.95 1.86
N VAL A 223 10.03 2.23 2.15
CA VAL A 223 10.61 3.35 1.40
C VAL A 223 12.12 3.41 1.56
N CYS A 224 12.66 3.23 2.77
CA CYS A 224 14.10 3.23 2.98
C CYS A 224 14.77 2.04 2.28
N ASP A 225 14.14 0.85 2.25
CA ASP A 225 14.67 -0.29 1.50
C ASP A 225 14.72 -0.04 0.01
N PHE A 226 13.62 0.48 -0.52
CA PHE A 226 13.49 0.91 -1.89
C PHE A 226 14.55 1.98 -2.26
N LEU A 227 14.75 3.01 -1.43
CA LEU A 227 15.74 4.05 -1.67
C LEU A 227 17.18 3.52 -1.60
N ARG A 228 17.49 2.57 -0.69
CA ARG A 228 18.80 1.91 -0.63
C ARG A 228 19.10 1.17 -1.92
N TYR A 229 18.13 0.40 -2.45
CA TYR A 229 18.29 -0.29 -3.72
C TYR A 229 18.70 0.69 -4.82
N PHE A 230 18.05 1.85 -4.93
CA PHE A 230 18.36 2.84 -5.96
C PHE A 230 19.63 3.66 -5.70
N ARG A 231 20.01 3.88 -4.44
CA ARG A 231 21.31 4.47 -4.09
C ARG A 231 22.45 3.58 -4.59
N ASP A 232 22.30 2.27 -4.42
CA ASP A 232 23.32 1.27 -4.75
C ASP A 232 23.20 0.77 -6.20
N PHE A 233 22.25 1.29 -6.99
CA PHE A 233 22.02 0.87 -8.37
C PHE A 233 22.92 1.63 -9.36
N GLU A 234 23.91 0.93 -9.92
CA GLU A 234 24.98 1.54 -10.73
C GLU A 234 24.52 2.06 -12.10
N LYS A 235 23.52 1.41 -12.72
CA LYS A 235 23.09 1.75 -14.08
C LYS A 235 22.21 3.00 -14.08
N ASP A 236 22.18 3.70 -15.20
CA ASP A 236 21.07 4.63 -15.45
C ASP A 236 19.74 3.90 -15.52
N TYR A 237 18.69 4.48 -14.95
CA TYR A 237 17.38 3.86 -14.85
C TYR A 237 16.28 4.91 -14.94
N LEU A 238 15.07 4.43 -15.23
CA LEU A 238 13.85 5.21 -15.09
C LEU A 238 12.95 4.55 -14.05
N PHE A 239 12.46 5.34 -13.11
CA PHE A 239 11.35 4.98 -12.26
C PHE A 239 10.08 5.66 -12.75
N CYS A 240 8.97 4.93 -12.78
CA CYS A 240 7.66 5.49 -13.08
C CYS A 240 6.57 4.85 -12.22
N SER A 241 5.43 5.53 -12.11
CA SER A 241 4.30 5.06 -11.32
C SER A 241 2.98 5.59 -11.88
N TYR A 242 1.90 4.88 -11.60
CA TYR A 242 0.54 5.40 -11.69
C TYR A 242 -0.13 5.23 -10.33
N THR A 243 -0.56 6.33 -9.71
CA THR A 243 -1.16 6.29 -8.37
C THR A 243 -2.40 7.16 -8.28
N GLU A 244 -3.40 6.64 -7.56
CA GLU A 244 -4.66 7.31 -7.20
C GLU A 244 -4.59 7.85 -5.76
N ARG A 245 -3.51 7.53 -5.03
CA ARG A 245 -3.37 7.90 -3.62
C ARG A 245 -3.09 9.41 -3.48
N PRO A 246 -3.81 10.13 -2.60
CA PRO A 246 -3.55 11.56 -2.39
C PRO A 246 -2.28 11.81 -1.53
N ASP A 247 -1.93 10.88 -0.63
CA ASP A 247 -0.89 11.07 0.39
C ASP A 247 0.56 11.04 -0.15
N SER A 248 0.77 10.66 -1.40
CA SER A 248 2.11 10.46 -2.00
C SER A 248 2.60 11.61 -2.89
N LEU A 249 1.75 12.59 -3.21
CA LEU A 249 2.09 13.64 -4.19
C LEU A 249 3.30 14.48 -3.74
N LYS A 250 3.23 15.03 -2.52
CA LYS A 250 4.30 15.86 -1.96
C LYS A 250 5.64 15.10 -1.88
N LEU A 251 5.60 13.84 -1.47
CA LEU A 251 6.79 12.99 -1.42
C LEU A 251 7.40 12.80 -2.81
N THR A 252 6.57 12.59 -3.83
CA THR A 252 7.00 12.40 -5.23
C THR A 252 7.74 13.63 -5.76
N GLU A 253 7.23 14.83 -5.46
CA GLU A 253 7.87 16.09 -5.86
C GLU A 253 9.22 16.30 -5.15
N GLN A 254 9.28 16.01 -3.85
CA GLN A 254 10.49 16.18 -3.04
C GLN A 254 11.66 15.27 -3.47
N VAL A 255 11.36 14.12 -4.08
CA VAL A 255 12.38 13.20 -4.59
C VAL A 255 12.74 13.43 -6.08
N GLY A 256 12.21 14.49 -6.70
CA GLY A 256 12.55 14.88 -8.07
C GLY A 256 11.80 14.10 -9.16
N ILE A 257 10.73 13.37 -8.81
CA ILE A 257 9.89 12.67 -9.79
C ILE A 257 8.83 13.64 -10.32
N LYS A 258 8.64 13.65 -11.65
CA LYS A 258 7.77 14.60 -12.34
C LYS A 258 6.43 13.97 -12.69
N VAL A 259 5.36 14.74 -12.54
CA VAL A 259 4.04 14.40 -13.09
C VAL A 259 4.07 14.61 -14.60
N ILE A 260 3.71 13.56 -15.37
CA ILE A 260 3.65 13.62 -16.83
C ILE A 260 2.24 13.90 -17.31
N TRP A 261 1.25 13.29 -16.64
CA TRP A 261 -0.15 13.55 -16.93
C TRP A 261 -1.04 13.19 -15.74
N GLU A 262 -2.22 13.79 -15.70
CA GLU A 262 -3.24 13.60 -14.65
C GLU A 262 -4.57 13.19 -15.26
N ASP A 263 -5.25 12.21 -14.68
CA ASP A 263 -6.56 11.75 -15.10
C ASP A 263 -7.68 12.48 -14.35
N LYS A 264 -7.95 13.71 -14.79
CA LYS A 264 -9.02 14.54 -14.23
C LYS A 264 -10.43 14.01 -14.52
N VAL A 265 -10.58 13.11 -15.48
CA VAL A 265 -11.86 12.45 -15.75
C VAL A 265 -12.10 11.42 -14.66
N ARG A 266 -11.12 10.54 -14.44
CA ARG A 266 -11.15 9.54 -13.38
C ARG A 266 -11.29 10.15 -11.98
N MET A 267 -10.63 11.28 -11.73
CA MET A 267 -10.79 12.05 -10.49
C MET A 267 -12.26 12.37 -10.18
N LYS A 268 -13.03 12.82 -11.20
CA LYS A 268 -14.45 13.15 -11.05
C LYS A 268 -15.31 11.91 -10.89
N GLU A 269 -15.00 10.82 -11.59
CA GLU A 269 -15.70 9.53 -11.46
C GLU A 269 -15.56 8.95 -10.06
N LEU A 270 -14.37 9.04 -9.48
CA LEU A 270 -14.08 8.53 -8.14
C LEU A 270 -14.50 9.48 -7.01
N GLY A 271 -14.85 10.73 -7.33
CA GLY A 271 -15.20 11.74 -6.31
C GLY A 271 -14.04 12.08 -5.36
N ILE A 272 -12.79 11.99 -5.83
CA ILE A 272 -11.59 12.25 -5.03
C ILE A 272 -11.00 13.63 -5.34
N ASP A 273 -10.29 14.21 -4.36
CA ASP A 273 -9.75 15.58 -4.45
C ASP A 273 -8.45 15.69 -5.26
N VAL A 274 -7.76 14.57 -5.47
CA VAL A 274 -6.47 14.52 -6.17
C VAL A 274 -6.58 13.60 -7.37
N ALA A 275 -6.21 14.11 -8.55
CA ALA A 275 -6.26 13.31 -9.76
C ALA A 275 -5.28 12.13 -9.70
N PRO A 276 -5.71 10.94 -10.18
CA PRO A 276 -4.78 9.89 -10.55
C PRO A 276 -3.73 10.42 -11.52
N ARG A 277 -2.49 9.99 -11.35
CA ARG A 277 -1.37 10.61 -12.06
C ARG A 277 -0.31 9.60 -12.43
N PHE A 278 0.24 9.79 -13.62
CA PHE A 278 1.44 9.10 -14.05
C PHE A 278 2.66 9.98 -13.83
N THR A 279 3.66 9.40 -13.21
CA THR A 279 4.88 10.12 -12.84
C THR A 279 6.11 9.37 -13.34
N GLU A 280 7.18 10.11 -13.64
CA GLU A 280 8.45 9.52 -14.08
C GLU A 280 9.66 10.34 -13.58
N GLY A 281 10.77 9.66 -13.36
CA GLY A 281 12.01 10.28 -12.90
C GLY A 281 13.04 9.24 -12.48
N ASN A 282 13.99 9.67 -11.65
CA ASN A 282 14.91 8.80 -10.94
C ASN A 282 15.25 9.43 -9.58
N TYR A 283 15.96 8.71 -8.73
CA TYR A 283 16.32 9.15 -7.38
C TYR A 283 17.76 9.65 -7.29
N LYS A 284 18.49 9.77 -8.41
CA LYS A 284 19.94 10.04 -8.41
C LYS A 284 20.27 11.39 -7.79
N GLU A 285 19.58 12.45 -8.20
CA GLU A 285 19.79 13.79 -7.65
C GLU A 285 19.47 13.82 -6.16
N PHE A 286 18.32 13.26 -5.79
CA PHE A 286 17.87 13.18 -4.40
C PHE A 286 18.84 12.40 -3.49
N LEU A 287 19.52 11.37 -4.00
CA LEU A 287 20.44 10.51 -3.24
C LEU A 287 21.92 10.87 -3.42
N SER A 288 22.24 11.91 -4.19
CA SER A 288 23.61 12.21 -4.65
C SER A 288 24.64 12.47 -3.54
N ASP A 289 24.22 13.08 -2.44
CA ASP A 289 25.02 13.35 -1.23
C ASP A 289 25.24 12.11 -0.34
N LEU A 290 24.57 10.99 -0.63
CA LEU A 290 24.76 9.71 0.06
C LEU A 290 25.66 8.75 -0.70
N ILE A 291 26.06 9.09 -1.93
CA ILE A 291 26.93 8.29 -2.77
C ILE A 291 28.36 8.83 -2.60
N SER A 292 29.18 8.09 -1.85
CA SER A 292 30.61 8.36 -1.66
C SER A 292 31.47 7.65 -2.70
#